data_AF-A0A351BCE1-F1
#
_entry.id   AF-A0A351BCE1-F1
#
_cell.length_a   1.000
_cell.length_b   1.000
_cell.length_c   1.000
_cell.angle_alpha   90.00
_cell.angle_beta   90.00
_cell.angle_gamma   90.00
#
_symmetry.space_group_name_H-M   'P 1'
#
loop_
_entity.id
_entity.type
_entity.pdbx_description
1 polymer ?
#
loop_
_entity_poly.entity_id
_entity_poly.type
_entity_poly.pdbx_seq_one_letter_code
_entity_poly.pdbx_strand_id
1 'polypeptide(L)'
;MRIVRGAALAVPFREFFATHAHAQSDPLPSSNDGAAKMAIIDFVQTTTTQGSPHFVHPAERIATFEQDGTLWIEHQTYSQFMHVVGRALAVVKAKSELARIEPFKAVMSGKRGAIAKLSQADVLKMVAATLTGMSVDEFNADDKKWLAEARDPRWKKHHAELTYLPMQEVLTPPPGRCQTANRSSVMP
;
A
#
# COMPACT_ATOMS: atom_id res chain seq x y z
N MET A 1 54.97 -64.84 -22.45
CA MET A 1 54.68 -63.48 -21.94
C MET A 1 53.23 -63.16 -22.31
N ARG A 2 52.32 -63.08 -21.33
CA ARG A 2 50.87 -62.85 -21.52
C ARG A 2 50.61 -61.35 -21.68
N ILE A 3 49.85 -60.94 -22.70
CA ILE A 3 49.29 -59.58 -22.80
C ILE A 3 47.77 -59.73 -22.91
N VAL A 4 47.07 -59.11 -21.96
CA VAL A 4 45.64 -59.20 -21.69
C VAL A 4 44.89 -58.16 -22.51
N ARG A 5 43.80 -58.54 -23.19
CA ARG A 5 42.88 -57.61 -23.86
C ARG A 5 41.93 -56.98 -22.82
N GLY A 6 41.97 -55.65 -22.67
CA GLY A 6 41.01 -54.91 -21.85
C GLY A 6 39.72 -54.63 -22.61
N ALA A 7 38.58 -55.00 -22.03
CA ALA A 7 37.25 -54.66 -22.54
C ALA A 7 36.83 -53.28 -22.00
N ALA A 8 36.44 -52.36 -22.89
CA ALA A 8 35.86 -51.08 -22.52
C ALA A 8 34.34 -51.24 -22.34
N LEU A 9 33.85 -50.98 -21.12
CA LEU A 9 32.42 -50.90 -20.82
C LEU A 9 31.93 -49.47 -21.11
N ALA A 10 31.01 -49.32 -22.08
CA ALA A 10 30.31 -48.07 -22.34
C ALA A 10 29.12 -47.93 -21.37
N VAL A 11 29.12 -46.87 -20.57
CA VAL A 11 28.00 -46.50 -19.69
C VAL A 11 27.07 -45.54 -20.47
N PRO A 12 25.77 -45.81 -20.61
CA PRO A 12 24.86 -44.88 -21.28
C PRO A 12 24.58 -43.67 -20.38
N PHE A 13 24.90 -42.47 -20.87
CA PHE A 13 24.50 -41.21 -20.27
C PHE A 13 23.00 -41.01 -20.53
N ARG A 14 22.19 -41.10 -19.48
CA ARG A 14 20.73 -40.94 -19.54
C ARG A 14 20.42 -39.47 -19.28
N GLU A 15 20.17 -38.71 -20.34
CA GLU A 15 19.72 -37.32 -20.25
C GLU A 15 18.34 -37.27 -19.58
N PHE A 16 18.32 -36.81 -18.33
CA PHE A 16 17.10 -36.39 -17.66
C PHE A 16 16.67 -35.04 -18.26
N PHE A 17 15.66 -35.06 -19.13
CA PHE A 17 14.88 -33.86 -19.41
C PHE A 17 14.12 -33.50 -18.13
N ALA A 18 14.68 -32.59 -17.33
CA ALA A 18 13.96 -31.93 -16.26
C ALA A 18 12.88 -31.05 -16.90
N THR A 19 11.65 -31.57 -16.95
CA THR A 19 10.47 -30.73 -17.15
C THR A 19 10.44 -29.72 -16.01
N HIS A 20 10.81 -28.48 -16.32
CA HIS A 20 10.59 -27.36 -15.41
C HIS A 20 9.08 -27.12 -15.38
N ALA A 21 8.39 -27.82 -14.49
CA ALA A 21 7.06 -27.43 -14.08
C ALA A 21 7.20 -26.07 -13.36
N HIS A 22 7.06 -24.98 -14.11
CA HIS A 22 6.75 -23.69 -13.53
C HIS A 22 5.36 -23.83 -12.90
N ALA A 23 5.31 -24.22 -11.63
CA ALA A 23 4.18 -23.87 -10.79
C ALA A 23 4.13 -22.34 -10.81
N GLN A 24 3.20 -21.78 -11.60
CA GLN A 24 2.87 -20.37 -11.46
C GLN A 24 2.32 -20.25 -10.04
N SER A 25 3.13 -19.75 -9.12
CA SER A 25 2.68 -19.39 -7.78
C SER A 25 1.40 -18.56 -7.95
N ASP A 26 0.36 -18.91 -7.20
CA ASP A 26 -0.88 -18.14 -7.16
C ASP A 26 -0.52 -16.64 -7.09
N PRO A 27 -0.93 -15.83 -8.08
CA PRO A 27 -0.50 -14.43 -8.15
C PRO A 27 -1.12 -13.57 -7.05
N LEU A 28 -2.19 -14.04 -6.39
CA LEU A 28 -2.91 -13.32 -5.32
C LEU A 28 -3.19 -14.26 -4.13
N PRO A 29 -2.15 -14.78 -3.45
CA PRO A 29 -2.28 -15.86 -2.47
C PRO A 29 -3.04 -15.44 -1.20
N SER A 30 -3.09 -14.15 -0.86
CA SER A 30 -3.85 -13.67 0.29
C SER A 30 -5.31 -13.37 -0.05
N SER A 31 -5.70 -13.46 -1.33
CA SER A 31 -7.08 -13.29 -1.77
C SER A 31 -7.84 -14.61 -1.69
N ASN A 32 -9.04 -14.57 -1.10
CA ASN A 32 -9.96 -15.70 -1.12
C ASN A 32 -10.31 -16.09 -2.56
N ASP A 33 -10.46 -17.40 -2.79
CA ASP A 33 -10.96 -17.88 -4.07
C ASP A 33 -12.40 -17.43 -4.29
N GLY A 34 -12.69 -16.97 -5.50
CA GLY A 34 -14.01 -16.46 -5.87
C GLY A 34 -13.97 -15.51 -7.06
N ALA A 35 -15.17 -15.01 -7.41
CA ALA A 35 -15.38 -14.22 -8.63
C ALA A 35 -14.47 -12.98 -8.72
N ALA A 36 -14.20 -12.30 -7.59
CA ALA A 36 -13.35 -11.11 -7.58
C ALA A 36 -11.88 -11.43 -7.95
N LYS A 37 -11.27 -12.43 -7.30
CA LYS A 37 -9.90 -12.87 -7.60
C LYS A 37 -9.76 -13.33 -9.04
N MET A 38 -10.71 -14.13 -9.52
CA MET A 38 -10.74 -14.59 -10.91
C MET A 38 -10.86 -13.44 -11.89
N ALA A 39 -11.77 -12.50 -11.66
CA ALA A 39 -11.96 -11.34 -12.55
C ALA A 39 -10.70 -10.49 -12.67
N ILE A 40 -9.96 -10.27 -11.57
CA ILE A 40 -8.68 -9.54 -11.60
C ILE A 40 -7.65 -10.28 -12.44
N ILE A 41 -7.48 -11.59 -12.20
CA ILE A 41 -6.52 -12.42 -12.93
C ILE A 41 -6.85 -12.46 -14.43
N ASP A 42 -8.11 -12.72 -14.77
CA ASP A 42 -8.58 -12.84 -16.15
C ASP A 42 -8.46 -11.51 -16.89
N PHE A 43 -8.80 -10.39 -16.23
CA PHE A 43 -8.64 -9.06 -16.81
C PHE A 43 -7.18 -8.75 -17.12
N VAL A 44 -6.27 -9.00 -16.17
CA VAL A 44 -4.84 -8.79 -16.38
C VAL A 44 -4.32 -9.69 -17.50
N GLN A 45 -4.67 -10.98 -17.51
CA GLN A 45 -4.23 -11.90 -18.58
C GLN A 45 -4.75 -11.46 -19.95
N THR A 46 -6.04 -11.14 -20.05
CA THR A 46 -6.71 -10.77 -21.31
C THR A 46 -6.13 -9.48 -21.91
N THR A 47 -5.78 -8.50 -21.07
CA THR A 47 -5.23 -7.20 -21.51
C THR A 47 -3.71 -7.20 -21.70
N THR A 48 -3.00 -8.22 -21.19
CA THR A 48 -1.53 -8.28 -21.28
C THR A 48 -1.00 -9.35 -22.24
N THR A 49 -1.82 -10.31 -22.66
CA THR A 49 -1.43 -11.39 -23.57
C THR A 49 -1.32 -10.90 -25.01
N GLN A 50 -0.13 -11.01 -25.61
CA GLN A 50 0.08 -10.65 -27.01
C GLN A 50 -0.83 -11.48 -27.94
N GLY A 51 -1.43 -10.82 -28.93
CA GLY A 51 -2.39 -11.45 -29.85
C GLY A 51 -3.81 -11.57 -29.28
N SER A 52 -4.05 -11.21 -28.02
CA SER A 52 -5.41 -11.06 -27.50
C SER A 52 -6.14 -9.94 -28.26
N PRO A 53 -7.43 -10.13 -28.63
CA PRO A 53 -8.24 -9.05 -29.22
C PRO A 53 -8.45 -7.86 -28.26
N HIS A 54 -8.16 -8.05 -26.97
CA HIS A 54 -8.25 -7.04 -25.93
C HIS A 54 -6.88 -6.59 -25.41
N PHE A 55 -5.79 -6.92 -26.12
CA PHE A 55 -4.45 -6.51 -25.72
C PHE A 55 -4.35 -4.99 -25.59
N VAL A 56 -3.83 -4.53 -24.46
CA VAL A 56 -3.57 -3.12 -24.16
C VAL A 56 -2.06 -2.91 -24.15
N HIS A 57 -1.59 -1.90 -24.88
CA HIS A 57 -0.16 -1.58 -24.92
C HIS A 57 0.33 -1.17 -23.53
N PRO A 58 1.57 -1.53 -23.13
CA PRO A 58 2.08 -1.26 -21.79
C PRO A 58 1.91 0.19 -21.30
N ALA A 59 2.07 1.17 -22.20
CA ALA A 59 1.92 2.60 -21.89
C ALA A 59 0.47 3.02 -21.52
N GLU A 60 -0.53 2.21 -21.88
CA GLU A 60 -1.94 2.48 -21.64
C GLU A 60 -2.50 1.68 -20.46
N ARG A 61 -1.68 0.84 -19.82
CA ARG A 61 -2.08 0.01 -18.67
C ARG A 61 -2.10 0.83 -17.39
N ILE A 62 -3.08 1.71 -17.29
CA ILE A 62 -3.27 2.60 -16.13
C ILE A 62 -4.37 2.01 -15.24
N ALA A 63 -4.03 1.75 -13.98
CA ALA A 63 -4.99 1.34 -12.94
C ALA A 63 -4.98 2.38 -11.81
N THR A 64 -6.17 2.78 -11.36
CA THR A 64 -6.35 3.76 -10.28
C THR A 64 -6.87 3.07 -9.03
N PHE A 65 -6.30 3.39 -7.88
CA PHE A 65 -6.71 2.86 -6.59
C PHE A 65 -7.05 4.02 -5.67
N GLU A 66 -8.17 3.91 -4.96
CA GLU A 66 -8.40 4.75 -3.80
C GLU A 66 -7.46 4.30 -2.66
N GLN A 67 -7.08 5.20 -1.75
CA GLN A 67 -6.21 4.86 -0.63
C GLN A 67 -7.04 4.42 0.58
N ASP A 68 -7.93 5.30 1.05
CA ASP A 68 -8.69 5.10 2.28
C ASP A 68 -9.77 4.02 2.08
N GLY A 69 -9.81 3.01 2.96
CA GLY A 69 -10.75 1.90 2.86
C GLY A 69 -10.46 0.91 1.73
N THR A 70 -9.50 1.21 0.85
CA THR A 70 -9.14 0.38 -0.32
C THR A 70 -7.72 -0.17 -0.23
N LEU A 71 -6.70 0.62 0.11
CA LEU A 71 -5.32 0.14 0.29
C LEU A 71 -4.92 0.02 1.76
N TRP A 72 -5.53 0.82 2.63
CA TRP A 72 -5.36 0.76 4.07
C TRP A 72 -6.67 1.09 4.82
N ILE A 73 -6.69 0.90 6.14
CA ILE A 73 -7.90 1.09 6.92
C ILE A 73 -8.35 2.57 6.98
N GLU A 74 -9.66 2.80 6.98
CA GLU A 74 -10.27 4.13 7.20
C GLU A 74 -11.15 4.19 8.46
N HIS A 75 -11.42 3.05 9.09
CA HIS A 75 -12.31 2.97 10.26
C HIS A 75 -11.48 2.76 11.55
N GLN A 76 -11.73 3.48 12.66
CA GLN A 76 -12.88 4.35 12.97
C GLN A 76 -12.82 5.76 12.39
N THR A 77 -11.66 6.21 11.89
CA THR A 77 -11.49 7.55 11.30
C THR A 77 -10.26 7.55 10.38
N TYR A 78 -10.26 8.42 9.37
CA TYR A 78 -9.16 8.61 8.43
C TYR A 78 -7.82 8.93 9.12
N SER A 79 -6.74 8.30 8.66
CA SER A 79 -5.38 8.55 9.17
C SER A 79 -4.98 10.02 9.03
N GLN A 80 -5.32 10.68 7.92
CA GLN A 80 -5.04 12.11 7.71
C GLN A 80 -5.73 13.00 8.76
N PHE A 81 -6.97 12.68 9.15
CA PHE A 81 -7.65 13.42 10.18
C PHE A 81 -6.95 13.27 11.54
N MET A 82 -6.46 12.07 11.86
CA MET A 82 -5.69 11.83 13.09
C MET A 82 -4.37 12.62 13.11
N HIS A 83 -3.73 12.77 11.95
CA HIS A 83 -2.56 13.64 11.79
C HIS A 83 -2.91 15.11 12.05
N VAL A 84 -4.00 15.62 11.46
CA VAL A 84 -4.51 16.98 11.71
C VAL A 84 -4.81 17.22 13.19
N VAL A 85 -5.43 16.25 13.87
CA VAL A 85 -5.70 16.32 15.32
C VAL A 85 -4.38 16.39 16.11
N GLY A 86 -3.38 15.57 15.76
CA GLY A 86 -2.05 15.61 16.38
C GLY A 86 -1.36 16.97 16.20
N ARG A 87 -1.39 17.51 14.97
CA ARG A 87 -0.83 18.82 14.65
C ARG A 87 -1.59 19.97 15.32
N ALA A 88 -2.90 19.87 15.49
CA ALA A 88 -3.70 20.89 16.16
C ALA A 88 -3.18 21.16 17.58
N LEU A 89 -2.73 20.13 18.30
CA LEU A 89 -2.10 20.31 19.62
C LEU A 89 -0.77 21.09 19.54
N ALA A 90 0.05 20.83 18.53
CA ALA A 90 1.30 21.57 18.31
C ALA A 90 1.04 23.04 17.94
N VAL A 91 0.03 23.28 17.08
CA VAL A 91 -0.39 24.63 16.70
C VAL A 91 -0.91 25.41 17.90
N VAL A 92 -1.73 24.80 18.76
CA VAL A 92 -2.19 25.45 20.01
C VAL A 92 -1.03 25.76 20.95
N LYS A 93 -0.01 24.89 21.04
CA LYS A 93 1.19 25.16 21.84
C LYS A 93 1.93 26.42 21.35
N ALA A 94 1.99 26.63 20.03
CA ALA A 94 2.59 27.82 19.44
C ALA A 94 1.66 29.06 19.50
N LYS A 95 0.35 28.86 19.48
CA LYS A 95 -0.71 29.88 19.43
C LYS A 95 -1.75 29.63 20.52
N SER A 96 -1.39 29.98 21.75
CA SER A 96 -2.17 29.65 22.95
C SER A 96 -3.60 30.23 22.95
N GLU A 97 -3.87 31.28 22.17
CA GLU A 97 -5.19 31.85 21.96
C GLU A 97 -6.18 30.86 21.34
N LEU A 98 -5.69 29.92 20.51
CA LEU A 98 -6.52 28.90 19.86
C LEU A 98 -7.10 27.91 20.86
N ALA A 99 -6.49 27.75 22.05
CA ALA A 99 -6.97 26.82 23.07
C ALA A 99 -8.42 27.08 23.52
N ARG A 100 -8.92 28.29 23.31
CA ARG A 100 -10.29 28.71 23.70
C ARG A 100 -11.27 28.71 22.53
N ILE A 101 -10.82 28.39 21.32
CA ILE A 101 -11.58 28.50 20.07
C ILE A 101 -11.91 27.11 19.55
N GLU A 102 -13.15 26.90 19.11
CA GLU A 102 -13.50 25.67 18.40
C GLU A 102 -12.90 25.67 16.99
N PRO A 103 -12.36 24.54 16.51
CA PRO A 103 -12.44 23.19 17.12
C PRO A 103 -11.24 22.76 17.99
N PHE A 104 -10.25 23.63 18.18
CA PHE A 104 -9.05 23.30 18.97
C PHE A 104 -9.38 22.98 20.42
N LYS A 105 -10.35 23.69 21.01
CA LYS A 105 -10.86 23.41 22.35
C LYS A 105 -11.39 21.97 22.46
N ALA A 106 -12.19 21.49 21.50
CA ALA A 106 -12.66 20.11 21.48
C ALA A 106 -11.51 19.10 21.39
N VAL A 107 -10.52 19.35 20.53
CA VAL A 107 -9.34 18.48 20.39
C VAL A 107 -8.53 18.40 21.68
N MET A 108 -8.24 19.54 22.31
CA MET A 108 -7.49 19.60 23.58
C MET A 108 -8.19 18.87 24.72
N SER A 109 -9.52 18.74 24.68
CA SER A 109 -10.25 17.99 25.70
C SER A 109 -9.91 16.50 25.71
N GLY A 110 -9.35 15.96 24.62
CA GLY A 110 -9.06 14.54 24.43
C GLY A 110 -10.32 13.65 24.39
N LYS A 111 -11.52 14.22 24.51
CA LYS A 111 -12.77 13.47 24.55
C LYS A 111 -13.16 13.07 23.13
N ARG A 112 -13.07 11.78 22.82
CA ARG A 112 -13.46 11.22 21.51
C ARG A 112 -14.87 11.63 21.08
N GLY A 113 -15.82 11.69 22.03
CA GLY A 113 -17.19 12.15 21.77
C GLY A 113 -17.33 13.65 21.45
N ALA A 114 -16.36 14.49 21.83
CA ALA A 114 -16.32 15.90 21.41
C ALA A 114 -15.73 16.03 20.00
N ILE A 115 -14.66 15.28 19.71
CA ILE A 115 -14.02 15.24 18.39
C ILE A 115 -14.99 14.64 17.33
N ALA A 116 -15.75 13.60 17.69
CA ALA A 116 -16.72 12.98 16.79
C ALA A 116 -17.92 13.88 16.44
N LYS A 117 -18.11 15.00 17.15
CA LYS A 117 -19.18 15.99 16.87
C LYS A 117 -18.71 17.14 15.99
N LEU A 118 -17.43 17.17 15.62
CA LEU A 118 -16.90 18.23 14.76
C LEU A 118 -17.58 18.17 13.39
N SER A 119 -18.03 19.33 12.92
CA SER A 119 -18.60 19.45 11.59
C SER A 119 -17.50 19.40 10.52
N GLN A 120 -17.86 19.17 9.27
CA GLN A 120 -16.92 19.27 8.16
C GLN A 120 -16.24 20.65 8.08
N ALA A 121 -16.97 21.73 8.39
CA ALA A 121 -16.42 23.07 8.44
C ALA A 121 -15.37 23.22 9.56
N ASP A 122 -15.56 22.54 10.69
CA ASP A 122 -14.58 22.52 11.76
C ASP A 122 -13.32 21.74 11.36
N VAL A 123 -13.49 20.58 10.74
CA VAL A 123 -12.37 19.82 10.19
C VAL A 123 -11.57 20.67 9.21
N LEU A 124 -12.23 21.40 8.31
CA LEU A 124 -11.57 22.28 7.34
C LEU A 124 -10.82 23.43 8.02
N LYS A 125 -11.37 24.03 9.08
CA LYS A 125 -10.66 25.03 9.89
C LYS A 125 -9.38 24.46 10.52
N MET A 126 -9.43 23.23 11.03
CA MET A 126 -8.21 22.58 11.54
C MET A 126 -7.19 22.38 10.43
N VAL A 127 -7.61 21.77 9.32
CA VAL A 127 -6.74 21.55 8.15
C VAL A 127 -6.07 22.85 7.72
N ALA A 128 -6.83 23.93 7.58
CA ALA A 128 -6.30 25.24 7.21
C ALA A 128 -5.26 25.74 8.22
N ALA A 129 -5.54 25.64 9.51
CA ALA A 129 -4.62 26.11 10.55
C ALA A 129 -3.40 25.22 10.75
N THR A 130 -3.50 23.91 10.45
CA THR A 130 -2.44 22.94 10.71
C THR A 130 -1.55 22.70 9.51
N LEU A 131 -2.07 22.80 8.28
CA LEU A 131 -1.39 22.35 7.05
C LEU A 131 -1.07 23.47 6.05
N THR A 132 -1.33 24.74 6.38
CA THR A 132 -0.99 25.89 5.51
C THR A 132 0.17 26.72 6.06
N GLY A 133 0.82 27.49 5.20
CA GLY A 133 1.91 28.40 5.58
C GLY A 133 3.26 27.70 5.81
N MET A 134 3.40 26.43 5.43
CA MET A 134 4.68 25.71 5.40
C MET A 134 5.06 25.33 3.97
N SER A 135 6.33 25.05 3.76
CA SER A 135 6.84 24.46 2.53
C SER A 135 6.40 23.00 2.39
N VAL A 136 6.43 22.50 1.15
CA VAL A 136 6.16 21.07 0.86
C VAL A 136 7.15 20.15 1.57
N ASP A 137 8.41 20.56 1.72
CA ASP A 137 9.43 19.77 2.40
C ASP A 137 9.16 19.66 3.92
N GLU A 138 8.75 20.75 4.56
CA GLU A 138 8.35 20.74 5.96
C GLU A 138 7.11 19.87 6.19
N PHE A 139 6.13 19.95 5.30
CA PHE A 139 4.96 19.09 5.33
C PHE A 139 5.35 17.61 5.21
N ASN A 140 6.15 17.26 4.20
CA ASN A 140 6.61 15.88 3.98
C ASN A 140 7.43 15.33 5.15
N ALA A 141 8.26 16.16 5.79
CA ALA A 141 9.05 15.76 6.95
C ALA A 141 8.15 15.48 8.18
N ASP A 142 7.15 16.33 8.41
CA ASP A 142 6.18 16.16 9.49
C ASP A 142 5.30 14.91 9.28
N ASP A 143 4.80 14.70 8.06
CA ASP A 143 4.01 13.52 7.69
C ASP A 143 4.78 12.22 7.92
N LYS A 144 6.04 12.16 7.45
CA LYS A 144 6.92 11.00 7.64
C LYS A 144 7.16 10.72 9.11
N LYS A 145 7.43 11.77 9.90
CA LYS A 145 7.61 11.64 11.35
C LYS A 145 6.34 11.11 12.01
N TRP A 146 5.18 11.66 11.65
CA TRP A 146 3.91 11.21 12.21
C TRP A 146 3.63 9.74 11.86
N LEU A 147 3.83 9.33 10.61
CA LEU A 147 3.64 7.92 10.19
C LEU A 147 4.59 6.96 10.93
N ALA A 148 5.81 7.40 11.26
CA ALA A 148 6.80 6.61 12.00
C ALA A 148 6.51 6.50 13.50
N GLU A 149 5.73 7.41 14.09
CA GLU A 149 5.50 7.47 15.54
C GLU A 149 4.06 7.09 15.93
N ALA A 150 3.07 7.56 15.16
CA ALA A 150 1.66 7.43 15.49
C ALA A 150 1.20 5.96 15.39
N ARG A 151 0.46 5.52 16.41
CA ARG A 151 -0.10 4.17 16.48
C ARG A 151 -1.61 4.21 16.58
N ASP A 152 -2.27 3.32 15.83
CA ASP A 152 -3.70 3.17 15.91
C ASP A 152 -4.11 2.63 17.30
N PRO A 153 -5.12 3.23 17.96
CA PRO A 153 -5.51 2.86 19.32
C PRO A 153 -6.13 1.46 19.43
N ARG A 154 -6.70 0.90 18.36
CA ARG A 154 -7.30 -0.44 18.36
C ARG A 154 -6.26 -1.52 18.10
N TRP A 155 -5.42 -1.34 17.08
CA TRP A 155 -4.47 -2.35 16.60
C TRP A 155 -3.07 -2.22 17.19
N LYS A 156 -2.75 -1.08 17.82
CA LYS A 156 -1.44 -0.79 18.43
C LYS A 156 -0.26 -0.83 17.45
N LYS A 157 -0.52 -0.79 16.15
CA LYS A 157 0.47 -0.72 15.07
C LYS A 157 0.57 0.68 14.51
N HIS A 158 1.68 0.98 13.83
CA HIS A 158 1.80 2.24 13.10
C HIS A 158 0.76 2.32 11.98
N HIS A 159 0.28 3.52 11.68
CA HIS A 159 -0.74 3.72 10.66
C HIS A 159 -0.28 3.18 9.29
N ALA A 160 1.00 3.34 8.95
CA ALA A 160 1.59 2.81 7.71
C ALA A 160 1.57 1.27 7.61
N GLU A 161 1.40 0.55 8.72
CA GLU A 161 1.33 -0.92 8.73
C GLU A 161 -0.11 -1.45 8.56
N LEU A 162 -1.12 -0.58 8.60
CA LEU A 162 -2.53 -0.96 8.59
C LEU A 162 -3.10 -1.06 7.18
N THR A 163 -2.31 -1.69 6.31
CA THR A 163 -2.60 -1.91 4.89
C THR A 163 -3.26 -3.28 4.63
N TYR A 164 -3.95 -3.42 3.52
CA TYR A 164 -4.54 -4.70 3.11
C TYR A 164 -3.55 -5.52 2.29
N LEU A 165 -3.08 -6.64 2.86
CA LEU A 165 -2.15 -7.54 2.18
C LEU A 165 -2.63 -8.01 0.78
N PRO A 166 -3.91 -8.38 0.57
CA PRO A 166 -4.40 -8.72 -0.77
C PRO A 166 -4.21 -7.59 -1.79
N MET A 167 -4.30 -6.34 -1.36
CA MET A 167 -4.15 -5.17 -2.24
C MET A 167 -2.69 -4.84 -2.52
N GLN A 168 -1.76 -5.17 -1.61
CA GLN A 168 -0.33 -5.10 -1.89
C GLN A 168 0.06 -6.05 -3.03
N GLU A 169 -0.51 -7.27 -3.02
CA GLU A 169 -0.30 -8.26 -4.09
C GLU A 169 -0.83 -7.76 -5.44
N VAL A 170 -1.98 -7.07 -5.45
CA VAL A 170 -2.54 -6.42 -6.65
C VAL A 170 -1.64 -5.29 -7.16
N LEU A 171 -1.02 -4.49 -6.27
CA LEU A 171 -0.13 -3.38 -6.63
C LEU A 171 1.22 -3.85 -7.16
N THR A 172 1.73 -5.00 -6.70
CA THR A 172 3.01 -5.56 -7.13
C THR A 172 2.82 -6.94 -7.78
N PRO A 173 2.16 -7.00 -8.96
CA PRO A 173 2.02 -8.26 -9.66
C PRO A 173 3.41 -8.79 -10.07
N PRO A 174 3.57 -10.11 -10.27
CA PRO A 174 4.84 -10.71 -10.62
C PRO A 174 5.53 -9.99 -11.80
N PRO A 175 6.87 -9.91 -11.81
CA PRO A 175 7.62 -9.16 -12.82
C PRO A 175 7.24 -9.57 -14.24
N GLY A 176 7.04 -8.58 -15.12
CA GLY A 176 6.71 -8.76 -16.54
C GLY A 176 5.24 -8.53 -16.93
N ARG A 177 4.32 -8.27 -15.98
CA ARG A 177 2.88 -8.09 -16.28
C ARG A 177 2.37 -6.65 -16.17
N CYS A 178 2.96 -5.82 -15.30
CA CYS A 178 2.67 -4.39 -15.22
C CYS A 178 3.92 -3.64 -14.73
N GLN A 179 4.36 -2.60 -15.43
CA GLN A 179 5.36 -1.69 -14.88
C GLN A 179 4.62 -0.75 -13.93
N THR A 180 4.95 -0.78 -12.64
CA THR A 180 4.46 0.23 -11.71
C THR A 180 5.10 1.56 -12.09
N ALA A 181 4.37 2.36 -12.86
CA ALA A 181 4.71 3.77 -13.01
C ALA A 181 4.58 4.40 -11.62
N ASN A 182 5.68 4.93 -11.12
CA ASN A 182 5.75 5.76 -9.92
C ASN A 182 5.74 5.02 -8.56
N ARG A 183 6.85 4.32 -8.25
CA ARG A 183 7.22 4.00 -6.86
C ARG A 183 7.58 5.22 -6.00
N SER A 184 7.51 6.44 -6.52
CA SER A 184 7.89 7.66 -5.78
C SER A 184 6.77 8.26 -4.93
N SER A 185 5.52 7.81 -5.09
CA SER A 185 4.35 8.35 -4.36
C SER A 185 3.78 7.38 -3.32
N VAL A 186 4.24 6.14 -3.28
CA VAL A 186 4.01 5.23 -2.16
C VAL A 186 5.28 5.32 -1.30
N MET A 187 5.24 6.16 -0.27
CA MET A 187 6.38 6.66 0.52
C MET A 187 7.54 5.65 0.73
N PRO A 188 8.82 6.11 0.66
CA PRO A 188 9.98 5.36 1.16
C PRO A 188 9.96 5.18 2.68
#